data_AF-A0A0E9LRM1-F1
#
_entry.id   AF-A0A0E9LRM1-F1
#
_cell.length_a   1.000
_cell.length_b   1.000
_cell.length_c   1.000
_cell.angle_alpha   90.00
_cell.angle_beta   90.00
_cell.angle_gamma   90.00
#
_symmetry.space_group_name_H-M   'P 1'
#
loop_
_entity.id
_entity.type
_entity.pdbx_description
1 polymer ?
#
loop_
_entity_poly.entity_id
_entity_poly.type
_entity_poly.pdbx_seq_one_letter_code
_entity_poly.pdbx_strand_id
1 'polypeptide(L)'
;MKEIKDIKEIENIERIENEYDLQKASLLDRKLRLMIKENPDLKPIRKKIRDLIAEYENRKWSDFENITDSQIEESDKAEEIIDYEQKFIQKRKESIRKKLKEFDLTQQDFGQILGHPKSYMSELINGVSQFTLKDLVIIHRLLGISLKILIPTYLQSETRDKVRESIDKLNKPKLRLRKTEIA
;
A
#
# COMPACT_ATOMS: atom_id res chain seq x y z
N MET A 1 -10.97 -2.55 -1.72
CA MET A 1 -10.11 -1.75 -2.62
C MET A 1 -9.12 -2.72 -3.23
N LYS A 2 -9.20 -2.87 -4.55
CA LYS A 2 -8.17 -3.59 -5.29
C LYS A 2 -6.81 -2.95 -5.03
N GLU A 3 -5.75 -3.74 -5.16
CA GLU A 3 -4.39 -3.25 -5.01
C GLU A 3 -4.13 -2.12 -6.02
N ILE A 4 -4.09 -0.87 -5.53
CA ILE A 4 -3.79 0.31 -6.34
C ILE A 4 -2.33 0.23 -6.75
N LYS A 5 -2.08 0.08 -8.06
CA LYS A 5 -0.72 0.10 -8.62
C LYS A 5 -0.29 1.51 -8.95
N ASP A 6 -1.21 2.31 -9.48
CA ASP A 6 -1.02 3.71 -9.82
C ASP A 6 -2.10 4.54 -9.12
N ILE A 7 -1.72 5.67 -8.54
CA ILE A 7 -2.65 6.56 -7.85
C ILE A 7 -3.86 6.98 -8.71
N LYS A 8 -3.73 7.00 -10.03
CA LYS A 8 -4.83 7.31 -10.96
C LYS A 8 -5.94 6.26 -10.93
N GLU A 9 -5.65 5.02 -10.51
CA GLU A 9 -6.67 3.98 -10.39
C GLU A 9 -7.75 4.32 -9.36
N ILE A 10 -7.49 5.29 -8.46
CA ILE A 10 -8.48 5.84 -7.53
C ILE A 10 -9.67 6.46 -8.25
N GLU A 11 -9.46 6.98 -9.45
CA GLU A 11 -10.56 7.50 -10.28
C GLU A 11 -11.58 6.42 -10.62
N ASN A 12 -11.19 5.14 -10.59
CA ASN A 12 -12.08 4.00 -10.84
C ASN A 12 -12.72 3.42 -9.57
N ILE A 13 -12.35 3.92 -8.38
CA ILE A 13 -12.96 3.47 -7.13
C ILE A 13 -14.29 4.18 -6.97
N GLU A 14 -15.36 3.39 -6.89
CA GLU A 14 -16.72 3.91 -6.69
C GLU A 14 -17.08 4.01 -5.21
N ARG A 15 -16.62 3.06 -4.38
CA ARG A 15 -16.91 3.02 -2.94
C ARG A 15 -15.79 2.36 -2.14
N ILE A 16 -15.75 2.69 -0.85
CA ILE A 16 -15.00 1.95 0.19
C ILE A 16 -15.92 0.85 0.74
N GLU A 17 -15.42 -0.38 0.86
CA GLU A 17 -16.25 -1.54 1.20
C GLU A 17 -16.07 -2.05 2.63
N ASN A 18 -14.89 -1.83 3.22
CA ASN A 18 -14.50 -2.38 4.52
C ASN A 18 -13.48 -1.48 5.24
N GLU A 19 -13.15 -1.82 6.49
CA GLU A 19 -12.22 -1.04 7.32
C GLU A 19 -10.80 -0.98 6.74
N TYR A 20 -10.32 -2.04 6.10
CA TYR A 20 -9.00 -2.01 5.44
C TYR A 20 -8.96 -0.95 4.33
N ASP A 21 -10.02 -0.84 3.54
CA ASP A 21 -10.15 0.19 2.51
C ASP A 21 -10.19 1.60 3.10
N LEU A 22 -10.93 1.78 4.20
CA LEU A 22 -11.01 3.05 4.92
C LEU A 22 -9.62 3.47 5.41
N GLN A 23 -8.91 2.58 6.12
CA GLN A 23 -7.59 2.88 6.65
C GLN A 23 -6.58 3.19 5.54
N LYS A 24 -6.65 2.46 4.43
CA LYS A 24 -5.81 2.70 3.24
C LYS A 24 -6.12 4.05 2.58
N ALA A 25 -7.41 4.39 2.43
CA ALA A 25 -7.85 5.68 1.89
C ALA A 25 -7.40 6.84 2.79
N SER A 26 -7.58 6.73 4.11
CA SER A 26 -7.16 7.73 5.10
C SER A 26 -5.65 7.95 5.09
N LEU A 27 -4.88 6.87 5.01
CA LEU A 27 -3.43 6.96 4.84
C LEU A 27 -3.06 7.71 3.55
N LEU A 28 -3.74 7.40 2.45
CA LEU A 28 -3.47 8.01 1.15
C LEU A 28 -3.84 9.49 1.11
N ASP A 29 -4.93 9.92 1.74
CA ASP A 29 -5.27 11.34 1.92
C ASP A 29 -4.13 12.10 2.62
N ARG A 30 -3.56 11.51 3.68
CA ARG A 30 -2.45 12.11 4.43
C ARG A 30 -1.20 12.27 3.56
N LYS A 31 -0.86 11.26 2.76
CA LYS A 31 0.29 11.31 1.84
C LYS A 31 0.07 12.36 0.75
N LEU A 32 -1.12 12.36 0.13
CA LEU A 32 -1.48 13.31 -0.92
C LEU A 32 -1.43 14.76 -0.44
N ARG A 33 -1.89 15.03 0.80
CA ARG A 33 -1.82 16.36 1.40
C ARG A 33 -0.40 16.94 1.37
N LEU A 34 0.63 16.11 1.59
CA LEU A 34 2.02 16.54 1.56
C LEU A 34 2.51 16.75 0.13
N MET A 35 2.12 15.87 -0.79
CA MET A 35 2.60 15.86 -2.18
C MET A 35 1.96 16.95 -3.06
N ILE A 36 0.75 17.43 -2.73
CA ILE A 36 0.07 18.47 -3.49
C ILE A 36 0.87 19.78 -3.60
N LYS A 37 1.78 20.04 -2.65
CA LYS A 37 2.67 21.21 -2.70
C LYS A 37 3.62 21.16 -3.90
N GLU A 38 4.03 19.96 -4.29
CA GLU A 38 4.95 19.70 -5.40
C GLU A 38 4.23 19.29 -6.68
N ASN A 39 3.05 18.66 -6.56
CA ASN A 39 2.22 18.22 -7.67
C ASN A 39 0.74 18.61 -7.46
N PRO A 40 0.32 19.81 -7.91
CA PRO A 40 -1.05 20.29 -7.76
C PRO A 40 -2.12 19.43 -8.44
N ASP A 41 -1.76 18.63 -9.44
CA ASP A 41 -2.69 17.75 -10.18
C ASP A 41 -3.26 16.63 -9.31
N LEU A 42 -2.70 16.41 -8.13
CA LEU A 42 -3.21 15.45 -7.14
C LEU A 42 -4.43 15.95 -6.36
N LYS A 43 -4.80 17.24 -6.49
CA LYS A 43 -5.94 17.82 -5.76
C LYS A 43 -7.28 17.13 -6.04
N PRO A 44 -7.67 16.85 -7.30
CA PRO A 44 -8.94 16.18 -7.60
C PRO A 44 -8.98 14.77 -7.02
N ILE A 45 -7.87 14.03 -7.14
CA ILE A 45 -7.72 12.68 -6.57
C ILE A 45 -7.90 12.72 -5.05
N ARG A 46 -7.23 13.66 -4.37
CA ARG A 46 -7.38 13.82 -2.92
C ARG A 46 -8.82 14.14 -2.53
N LYS A 47 -9.49 15.03 -3.26
CA LYS A 47 -10.90 15.36 -3.01
C LYS A 47 -11.77 14.11 -3.09
N LYS A 48 -11.63 13.33 -4.16
CA LYS A 48 -12.36 12.08 -4.34
C LYS A 48 -12.16 11.11 -3.18
N ILE A 49 -10.93 10.94 -2.70
CA ILE A 49 -10.64 10.09 -1.53
C ILE A 49 -11.38 10.59 -0.28
N ARG A 50 -11.39 11.90 -0.02
CA ARG A 50 -12.10 12.46 1.14
C ARG A 50 -13.61 12.26 1.04
N ASP A 51 -14.17 12.38 -0.15
CA ASP A 51 -15.59 12.15 -0.39
C ASP A 51 -15.94 10.67 -0.13
N LEU A 52 -15.10 9.73 -0.59
CA LEU A 52 -15.24 8.29 -0.32
C LEU A 52 -15.12 7.93 1.16
N ILE A 53 -14.15 8.52 1.88
CA ILE A 53 -13.97 8.35 3.32
C ILE A 53 -15.23 8.82 4.06
N ALA A 54 -15.68 10.04 3.77
CA ALA A 54 -16.85 10.62 4.43
C ALA A 54 -18.13 9.80 4.17
N GLU A 55 -18.32 9.28 2.95
CA GLU A 55 -19.44 8.38 2.63
C GLU A 55 -19.41 7.12 3.48
N TYR A 56 -18.24 6.47 3.60
CA TYR A 56 -18.09 5.26 4.42
C TYR A 56 -18.31 5.53 5.91
N GLU A 57 -17.66 6.55 6.46
CA GLU A 57 -17.79 6.95 7.87
C GLU A 57 -19.26 7.28 8.21
N ASN A 58 -19.96 8.02 7.35
CA ASN A 58 -21.37 8.31 7.55
C ASN A 58 -22.24 7.04 7.51
N ARG A 59 -21.88 6.04 6.71
CA ARG A 59 -22.65 4.80 6.58
C ARG A 59 -22.40 3.81 7.72
N LYS A 60 -21.18 3.78 8.28
CA LYS A 60 -20.72 2.73 9.22
C LYS A 60 -20.43 3.23 10.64
N TRP A 61 -20.14 4.51 10.80
CA TRP A 61 -19.61 5.07 12.05
C TRP A 61 -20.38 6.31 12.55
N SER A 62 -21.46 6.72 11.88
CA SER A 62 -22.25 7.89 12.29
C SER A 62 -23.15 7.64 13.50
N ASP A 63 -23.61 6.40 13.68
CA ASP A 63 -24.50 6.00 14.77
C ASP A 63 -23.70 5.44 15.95
N PHE A 64 -23.19 6.37 16.77
CA PHE A 64 -22.33 6.04 17.91
C PHE A 64 -22.99 5.15 18.96
N GLU A 65 -24.32 5.14 19.05
CA GLU A 65 -25.05 4.33 20.05
C GLU A 65 -25.13 2.85 19.65
N ASN A 66 -24.95 2.53 18.36
CA ASN A 66 -25.11 1.18 17.81
C ASN A 66 -23.81 0.58 17.25
N ILE A 67 -22.65 1.13 17.62
CA ILE A 67 -21.35 0.55 17.27
C ILE A 67 -21.15 -0.76 18.05
N THR A 68 -20.88 -1.85 17.32
CA THR A 68 -20.65 -3.17 17.91
C THR A 68 -19.17 -3.43 18.20
N ASP A 69 -18.87 -4.27 19.19
CA ASP A 69 -17.50 -4.70 19.49
C ASP A 69 -16.81 -5.35 18.27
N SER A 70 -17.57 -6.10 17.46
CA SER A 70 -17.05 -6.70 16.23
C SER A 70 -16.59 -5.65 15.22
N GLN A 71 -17.28 -4.51 15.13
CA GLN A 71 -16.90 -3.42 14.24
C GLN A 71 -15.60 -2.75 14.70
N ILE A 72 -15.43 -2.59 16.03
CA ILE A 72 -14.19 -2.09 16.61
C ILE A 72 -13.03 -3.06 16.33
N GLU A 73 -13.25 -4.36 16.54
CA GLU A 73 -12.24 -5.39 16.27
C GLU A 73 -11.83 -5.45 14.79
N GLU A 74 -12.77 -5.25 13.85
CA GLU A 74 -12.47 -5.14 12.42
C GLU A 74 -11.61 -3.90 12.11
N SER A 75 -11.91 -2.77 12.75
CA SER A 75 -11.12 -1.54 12.63
C SER A 75 -9.70 -1.72 13.15
N ASP A 76 -9.55 -2.30 14.35
CA ASP A 76 -8.24 -2.51 14.98
C ASP A 76 -7.36 -3.44 14.11
N LYS A 77 -7.94 -4.54 13.61
CA LYS A 77 -7.25 -5.44 12.66
C LYS A 77 -6.83 -4.73 11.38
N ALA A 78 -7.68 -3.86 10.83
CA ALA A 78 -7.36 -3.10 9.63
C ALA A 78 -6.20 -2.13 9.89
N GLU A 79 -6.16 -1.48 11.05
CA GLU A 79 -5.07 -0.59 11.45
C GLU A 79 -3.74 -1.34 11.60
N GLU A 80 -3.74 -2.50 12.28
CA GLU A 80 -2.54 -3.33 12.43
C GLU A 80 -1.94 -3.76 11.08
N ILE A 81 -2.80 -4.17 10.13
CA ILE A 81 -2.36 -4.55 8.79
C ILE A 81 -1.68 -3.34 8.11
N ILE A 82 -2.31 -2.16 8.15
CA ILE A 82 -1.78 -0.95 7.50
C ILE A 82 -0.48 -0.49 8.14
N ASP A 83 -0.32 -0.60 9.46
CA ASP A 83 0.93 -0.30 10.16
C ASP A 83 2.07 -1.22 9.68
N TYR A 84 1.79 -2.52 9.53
CA TYR A 84 2.76 -3.46 8.95
C TYR A 84 3.14 -3.07 7.51
N GLU A 85 2.17 -2.71 6.67
CA GLU A 85 2.43 -2.24 5.30
C GLU A 85 3.30 -0.96 5.31
N GLN A 86 3.05 -0.02 6.23
CA GLN A 86 3.84 1.20 6.37
C GLN A 86 5.27 0.90 6.82
N LYS A 87 5.46 0.03 7.81
CA LYS A 87 6.79 -0.43 8.25
C LYS A 87 7.57 -1.05 7.08
N PHE A 88 6.92 -1.88 6.28
CA PHE A 88 7.53 -2.45 5.07
C PHE A 88 7.95 -1.37 4.06
N ILE A 89 7.04 -0.45 3.70
CA ILE A 89 7.32 0.64 2.75
C ILE A 89 8.46 1.53 3.26
N GLN A 90 8.46 1.84 4.56
CA GLN A 90 9.49 2.66 5.18
C GLN A 90 10.86 1.97 5.15
N LYS A 91 10.93 0.69 5.52
CA LYS A 91 12.17 -0.11 5.45
C LYS A 91 12.72 -0.18 4.03
N ARG A 92 11.85 -0.37 3.03
CA ARG A 92 12.23 -0.35 1.60
C ARG A 92 12.78 1.01 1.20
N LYS A 93 12.06 2.08 1.53
CA LYS A 93 12.45 3.48 1.25
C LYS A 93 13.81 3.82 1.85
N GLU A 94 14.05 3.45 3.10
CA GLU A 94 15.33 3.67 3.78
C GLU A 94 16.47 2.89 3.12
N SER A 95 16.23 1.62 2.77
CA SER A 95 17.23 0.78 2.11
C SER A 95 17.63 1.34 0.74
N ILE A 96 16.65 1.79 -0.05
CA ILE A 96 16.89 2.44 -1.35
C ILE A 96 17.66 3.74 -1.14
N ARG A 97 17.19 4.64 -0.26
CA ARG A 97 17.84 5.93 -0.01
C ARG A 97 19.28 5.78 0.49
N LYS A 98 19.54 4.80 1.35
CA LYS A 98 20.90 4.50 1.82
C LYS A 98 21.80 4.12 0.65
N LYS A 99 21.35 3.20 -0.21
CA LYS A 99 22.12 2.79 -1.39
C LYS A 99 22.33 3.91 -2.40
N LEU A 100 21.32 4.74 -2.66
CA LEU A 100 21.48 5.90 -3.54
C LEU A 100 22.58 6.85 -3.03
N LYS A 101 22.62 7.11 -1.72
CA LYS A 101 23.70 7.92 -1.11
C LYS A 101 25.08 7.27 -1.24
N GLU A 102 25.18 5.95 -1.09
CA GLU A 102 26.46 5.22 -1.28
C GLU A 102 27.03 5.36 -2.70
N PHE A 103 26.16 5.56 -3.69
CA PHE A 103 26.53 5.76 -5.09
C PHE A 103 26.51 7.23 -5.54
N ASP A 104 26.32 8.17 -4.61
CA ASP A 104 26.16 9.61 -4.91
C ASP A 104 25.05 9.91 -5.95
N LEU A 105 23.98 9.11 -5.93
CA LEU A 105 22.83 9.25 -6.84
C LEU A 105 21.72 10.07 -6.19
N THR A 106 21.19 11.03 -6.95
CA THR A 106 19.96 11.73 -6.56
C THR A 106 18.73 10.90 -6.94
N GLN A 107 17.57 11.29 -6.40
CA GLN A 107 16.29 10.69 -6.80
C GLN A 107 15.95 10.95 -8.28
N GLN A 108 16.47 12.04 -8.85
CA GLN A 108 16.28 12.36 -10.26
C GLN A 108 17.10 11.43 -11.16
N ASP A 109 18.36 11.17 -10.81
CA ASP A 109 19.22 10.23 -11.55
C ASP A 109 18.64 8.82 -11.52
N PHE A 110 18.18 8.41 -10.33
CA PHE A 110 17.51 7.12 -10.19
C PHE A 110 16.22 7.02 -11.00
N GLY A 111 15.46 8.12 -11.09
CA GLY A 111 14.30 8.22 -11.99
C GLY A 111 14.68 8.02 -13.46
N GLN A 112 15.75 8.66 -13.93
CA GLN A 112 16.23 8.47 -15.30
C GLN A 112 16.62 7.02 -15.58
N ILE A 113 17.27 6.34 -14.63
CA ILE A 113 17.65 4.93 -14.77
C ILE A 113 16.42 4.02 -14.88
N LEU A 114 15.39 4.29 -14.08
CA LEU A 114 14.14 3.51 -14.11
C LEU A 114 13.20 3.92 -15.26
N GLY A 115 13.44 5.06 -15.91
CA GLY A 115 12.60 5.61 -16.97
C GLY A 115 11.36 6.34 -16.45
N HIS A 116 11.43 6.91 -15.25
CA HIS A 116 10.32 7.57 -14.57
C HIS A 116 10.58 9.06 -14.33
N PRO A 117 9.56 9.94 -14.48
CA PRO A 117 9.69 11.35 -14.14
C PRO A 117 9.84 11.55 -12.63
N LYS A 118 10.42 12.69 -12.24
CA LYS A 118 10.70 13.02 -10.84
C LYS A 118 9.46 12.95 -9.93
N SER A 119 8.31 13.42 -10.42
CA SER A 119 7.04 13.36 -9.70
C SER A 119 6.61 11.91 -9.40
N TYR A 120 6.60 11.05 -10.42
CA TYR A 120 6.26 9.64 -10.27
C TYR A 120 7.26 8.88 -9.38
N MET A 121 8.56 9.21 -9.47
CA MET A 121 9.55 8.68 -8.53
C MET A 121 9.26 9.05 -7.08
N SER A 122 8.72 10.24 -6.81
CA SER A 122 8.28 10.63 -5.46
C SER A 122 7.11 9.75 -5.00
N GLU A 123 6.15 9.48 -5.87
CA GLU A 123 5.02 8.60 -5.58
C GLU A 123 5.47 7.16 -5.26
N LEU A 124 6.38 6.61 -6.06
CA LEU A 124 6.93 5.27 -5.87
C LEU A 124 7.70 5.13 -4.54
N ILE A 125 8.60 6.08 -4.26
CA ILE A 125 9.43 6.06 -3.05
C ILE A 125 8.59 6.22 -1.78
N ASN A 126 7.51 7.01 -1.84
CA ASN A 126 6.61 7.21 -0.70
C ASN A 126 5.51 6.13 -0.59
N GLY A 127 5.48 5.17 -1.52
CA GLY A 127 4.49 4.09 -1.55
C GLY A 127 3.06 4.60 -1.72
N VAL A 128 2.91 5.62 -2.57
CA VAL A 128 1.61 6.09 -3.10
C VAL A 128 1.29 5.31 -4.37
N SER A 129 2.30 5.14 -5.22
CA SER A 129 2.29 4.24 -6.38
C SER A 129 3.23 3.06 -6.11
N GLN A 130 3.01 1.94 -6.81
CA GLN A 130 3.81 0.72 -6.65
C GLN A 130 4.92 0.62 -7.70
N PHE A 131 6.10 0.16 -7.27
CA PHE A 131 7.14 -0.24 -8.21
C PHE A 131 6.68 -1.44 -9.03
N THR A 132 6.92 -1.41 -10.33
CA THR A 132 6.70 -2.58 -11.18
C THR A 132 7.74 -3.66 -10.87
N LEU A 133 7.47 -4.91 -11.27
CA LEU A 133 8.47 -5.98 -11.14
C LEU A 133 9.77 -5.64 -11.88
N LYS A 134 9.67 -5.00 -13.05
CA LYS A 134 10.83 -4.52 -13.82
C LYS A 134 11.65 -3.55 -12.99
N ASP A 135 11.01 -2.56 -12.36
CA ASP A 135 11.70 -1.61 -11.48
C ASP A 135 12.40 -2.37 -10.35
N LEU A 136 11.69 -3.24 -9.64
CA LEU A 136 12.23 -3.99 -8.49
C LEU A 136 13.44 -4.84 -8.87
N VAL A 137 13.44 -5.45 -10.07
CA VAL A 137 14.57 -6.20 -10.61
C VAL A 137 15.75 -5.27 -10.90
N ILE A 138 15.52 -4.11 -11.53
CA ILE A 138 16.58 -3.11 -11.77
C ILE A 138 17.18 -2.64 -10.44
N ILE A 139 16.34 -2.30 -9.46
CA ILE A 139 16.78 -1.86 -8.12
C ILE A 139 17.63 -2.94 -7.45
N HIS A 140 17.19 -4.19 -7.50
CA HIS A 140 17.96 -5.31 -6.96
C HIS A 140 19.34 -5.44 -7.62
N ARG A 141 19.38 -5.39 -8.96
CA ARG A 141 20.61 -5.59 -9.74
C ARG A 141 21.58 -4.40 -9.63
N LEU A 142 21.06 -3.18 -9.58
CA LEU A 142 21.85 -1.96 -9.53
C LEU A 142 22.35 -1.66 -8.12
N LEU A 143 21.46 -1.71 -7.12
CA LEU A 143 21.76 -1.28 -5.76
C LEU A 143 22.17 -2.44 -4.83
N GLY A 144 22.10 -3.69 -5.31
CA GLY A 144 22.44 -4.87 -4.52
C GLY A 144 21.48 -5.14 -3.36
N ILE A 145 20.26 -4.61 -3.39
CA ILE A 145 19.26 -4.76 -2.32
C ILE A 145 18.55 -6.10 -2.49
N SER A 146 18.43 -6.89 -1.43
CA SER A 146 17.69 -8.15 -1.46
C SER A 146 16.23 -7.95 -1.85
N LEU A 147 15.71 -8.81 -2.74
CA LEU A 147 14.29 -8.78 -3.16
C LEU A 147 13.33 -8.94 -1.96
N LYS A 148 13.74 -9.60 -0.87
CA LYS A 148 12.94 -9.71 0.36
C LYS A 148 12.69 -8.37 1.05
N ILE A 149 13.53 -7.36 0.79
CA ILE A 149 13.36 -6.00 1.30
C ILE A 149 12.50 -5.17 0.33
N LEU A 150 12.52 -5.51 -0.96
CA LEU A 150 11.88 -4.76 -2.03
C LEU A 150 10.42 -5.19 -2.27
N ILE A 151 10.13 -6.49 -2.09
CA ILE A 151 8.85 -7.13 -2.38
C ILE A 151 8.16 -7.53 -1.06
N PRO A 152 6.87 -7.18 -0.88
CA PRO A 152 6.10 -7.66 0.26
C PRO A 152 5.97 -9.20 0.19
N THR A 153 6.36 -9.89 1.25
CA THR A 153 6.27 -11.36 1.33
C THR A 153 5.05 -11.84 2.10
N TYR A 154 4.11 -10.95 2.36
CA TYR A 154 2.83 -11.25 3.01
C TYR A 154 1.70 -11.34 1.99
N LEU A 155 0.61 -11.99 2.38
CA LEU A 155 -0.63 -12.02 1.64
C LEU A 155 -1.65 -11.13 2.35
N GLN A 156 -2.35 -10.30 1.59
CA GLN A 156 -3.53 -9.59 2.10
C GLN A 156 -4.58 -10.60 2.57
N SER A 157 -5.37 -10.24 3.59
CA SER A 157 -6.35 -11.11 4.26
C SER A 157 -7.26 -11.84 3.26
N GLU A 158 -7.90 -11.10 2.35
CA GLU A 158 -8.81 -11.69 1.36
C GLU A 158 -8.11 -12.74 0.48
N THR A 159 -6.89 -12.46 0.02
CA THR A 159 -6.12 -13.41 -0.80
C THR A 159 -5.64 -14.60 0.03
N ARG A 160 -5.17 -14.34 1.26
CA ARG A 160 -4.74 -15.36 2.22
C ARG A 160 -5.87 -16.35 2.47
N ASP A 161 -7.08 -15.86 2.70
CA ASP A 161 -8.24 -16.67 3.05
C ASP A 161 -8.75 -17.46 1.84
N LYS A 162 -8.81 -16.84 0.65
CA LYS A 162 -9.09 -17.56 -0.62
C LYS A 162 -8.09 -18.68 -0.90
N VAL A 163 -6.79 -18.44 -0.65
CA VAL A 163 -5.75 -19.45 -0.82
C VAL A 163 -5.89 -20.57 0.21
N ARG A 164 -6.20 -20.25 1.48
CA ARG A 164 -6.47 -21.25 2.52
C ARG A 164 -7.65 -22.15 2.16
N GLU A 165 -8.79 -21.56 1.79
CA GLU A 165 -9.97 -22.31 1.36
C GLU A 165 -9.66 -23.24 0.17
N SER A 166 -8.85 -22.75 -0.78
CA SER A 166 -8.44 -23.55 -1.94
C SER A 166 -7.54 -24.72 -1.55
N ILE A 167 -6.62 -24.52 -0.60
CA ILE A 167 -5.76 -25.59 -0.06
C ILE A 167 -6.61 -26.63 0.67
N ASP A 168 -7.58 -26.20 1.47
CA ASP A 168 -8.47 -27.09 2.22
C ASP A 168 -9.32 -27.94 1.27
N LYS A 169 -9.84 -27.34 0.19
CA LYS A 169 -10.57 -28.06 -0.88
C LYS A 169 -9.71 -29.09 -1.61
N LEU A 170 -8.42 -28.82 -1.79
CA LEU A 170 -7.48 -29.75 -2.43
C LEU A 170 -7.11 -30.95 -1.55
N ASN A 171 -7.39 -30.86 -0.24
CA ASN A 171 -7.14 -31.90 0.76
C ASN A 171 -5.72 -32.51 0.66
N LYS A 172 -4.71 -31.64 0.50
CA LYS A 172 -3.29 -32.02 0.44
C LYS A 172 -2.62 -31.71 1.79
N PRO A 173 -2.45 -32.67 2.71
CA PRO A 173 -2.04 -32.39 4.09
C PRO A 173 -0.64 -31.77 4.23
N LYS A 174 0.23 -31.96 3.23
CA LYS A 174 1.58 -31.39 3.16
C LYS A 174 1.62 -29.94 2.65
N LEU A 175 0.56 -29.48 1.98
CA LEU A 175 0.48 -28.12 1.45
C LEU A 175 -0.19 -27.23 2.48
N ARG A 176 0.55 -26.27 3.04
CA ARG A 176 0.04 -25.29 3.99
C ARG A 176 0.74 -23.96 3.78
N LEU A 177 0.04 -22.86 4.01
CA LEU A 177 0.67 -21.55 4.12
C LEU A 177 1.60 -21.57 5.33
N ARG A 178 2.88 -21.25 5.11
CA ARG A 178 3.84 -21.06 6.21
C ARG A 178 3.42 -19.82 6.99
N LYS A 179 3.56 -19.86 8.32
CA LYS A 179 3.37 -18.66 9.15
C LYS A 179 4.40 -17.62 8.73
N THR A 180 3.94 -16.57 8.07
CA THR A 180 4.64 -15.28 7.98
C THR A 180 4.17 -14.42 9.16
N GLU A 181 4.95 -13.42 9.54
CA GLU A 181 4.79 -12.60 10.77
C GLU A 181 3.45 -11.84 10.92
N ILE A 182 2.47 -12.05 10.03
CA ILE A 182 1.15 -11.44 10.16
C ILE A 182 0.22 -12.48 10.81
N ALA A 183 -0.13 -12.20 12.06
CA ALA A 183 -1.11 -12.95 12.85
C ALA A 183 -2.49 -12.96 12.17
#